data_AF-A0A3A4RMF5-F1
#
_entry.id   AF-A0A3A4RMF5-F1
#
_cell.length_a   1.000
_cell.length_b   1.000
_cell.length_c   1.000
_cell.angle_alpha   90.00
_cell.angle_beta   90.00
_cell.angle_gamma   90.00
#
_symmetry.space_group_name_H-M   'P 1'
#
loop_
_entity.id
_entity.type
_entity.pdbx_description
1 polymer ?
#
loop_
_entity_poly.entity_id
_entity_poly.type
_entity_poly.pdbx_seq_one_letter_code
_entity_poly.pdbx_strand_id
1 'polypeptide(L)'
;MGKKVAITGVTSYFALTLLPKLQADPEVDEIIGIGRRPWTGGFDKLTYYREDIRSKKLFDLFKGVDTVYHLAFIVGEIHDKGKTLDININGSKNVFQACAANKVKKVIYTSSMTAYGSHSDNILGFKEDAELKRNEDNYYNSSKIDVENFVTDFFRDYPEITLTVLRAGLLVGPKINNMFSDLWSMKISALPAGRTSHNQMISEEDLGEAMYLPFVKNLPGIYNVAADDAVPTRWCFKATGAFVIPLPIFLLKLVAKIAFKLHLFPASDGWVSLSEYTIFCNTEKFKKAADWQPKHSSKEAFMQFVASRKRDAKDTPKQALLTFLYTTPWLTKLSLQGLNALFYVIEKTPIIRDIIPITNPHKNNMTYLPTNKNIVDKTLKVVEVNESLGETINEILPQKVLDDMIDTYSYHMVMDTCICRTGYQCKNFTNEIGCMFMGETAKKLPPGLGRRVTREQAHDHVKRAVSVGLIPMTGKVNVDNLGFLTPDTRELFSVCFCCHCCCMMGYYKHSPEHQKKLFKPVEGLHVRVNQNCIGCGKCIETCIFDNIIIENGAALHLDHCVGCGRCQTTCPNLAVDISVNNPNYVEDVKNRLTSFIKVS
;
A
#
# COMPACT_ATOMS: atom_id res chain seq x y z
N MET A 1 11.34 20.25 -23.42
CA MET A 1 11.25 19.90 -22.00
C MET A 1 9.92 19.21 -21.81
N GLY A 2 9.93 18.00 -21.25
CA GLY A 2 8.71 17.34 -20.81
C GLY A 2 8.12 18.05 -19.60
N LYS A 3 6.87 17.70 -19.31
CA LYS A 3 6.01 18.30 -18.31
C LYS A 3 6.40 17.78 -16.93
N LYS A 4 6.37 18.68 -15.96
CA LYS A 4 6.49 18.36 -14.54
C LYS A 4 5.11 18.28 -13.91
N VAL A 5 4.82 17.17 -13.24
CA VAL A 5 3.49 16.89 -12.67
C VAL A 5 3.60 16.77 -11.14
N ALA A 6 2.75 17.48 -10.39
CA ALA A 6 2.63 17.27 -8.95
C ALA A 6 1.34 16.51 -8.59
N ILE A 7 1.42 15.58 -7.66
CA ILE A 7 0.28 14.78 -7.17
C ILE A 7 0.23 14.92 -5.66
N THR A 8 -0.76 15.64 -5.15
CA THR A 8 -1.06 15.62 -3.71
C THR A 8 -1.93 14.41 -3.39
N GLY A 9 -1.67 13.77 -2.25
CA GLY A 9 -2.35 12.52 -1.90
C GLY A 9 -1.80 11.35 -2.71
N VAL A 10 -0.50 11.39 -3.06
CA VAL A 10 0.14 10.40 -3.93
C VAL A 10 0.06 8.98 -3.39
N THR A 11 -0.06 8.81 -2.06
CA THR A 11 -0.24 7.50 -1.42
C THR A 11 -1.70 7.00 -1.44
N SER A 12 -2.60 7.67 -2.15
CA SER A 12 -4.01 7.26 -2.27
C SER A 12 -4.18 6.18 -3.32
N TYR A 13 -5.24 5.37 -3.20
CA TYR A 13 -5.59 4.42 -4.27
C TYR A 13 -5.86 5.10 -5.61
N PHE A 14 -6.39 6.34 -5.61
CA PHE A 14 -6.57 7.14 -6.83
C PHE A 14 -5.22 7.42 -7.51
N ALA A 15 -4.23 7.88 -6.74
CA ALA A 15 -2.90 8.13 -7.30
C ALA A 15 -2.26 6.83 -7.84
N LEU A 16 -2.47 5.69 -7.17
CA LEU A 16 -1.94 4.40 -7.61
C LEU A 16 -2.52 3.91 -8.95
N THR A 17 -3.71 4.35 -9.35
CA THR A 17 -4.25 4.05 -10.69
C THR A 17 -3.73 4.98 -11.77
N LEU A 18 -3.32 6.20 -11.41
CA LEU A 18 -2.81 7.22 -12.32
C LEU A 18 -1.29 7.09 -12.57
N LEU A 19 -0.51 6.79 -11.53
CA LEU A 19 0.95 6.77 -11.60
C LEU A 19 1.54 5.89 -12.71
N PRO A 20 1.03 4.66 -12.97
CA PRO A 20 1.53 3.86 -14.09
C PRO A 20 1.39 4.55 -15.45
N LYS A 21 0.32 5.32 -15.66
CA LYS A 21 0.07 6.05 -16.91
C LYS A 21 1.02 7.23 -17.06
N LEU A 22 1.20 8.03 -16.00
CA LEU A 22 2.15 9.15 -16.01
C LEU A 22 3.61 8.68 -16.11
N GLN A 23 3.96 7.55 -15.49
CA GLN A 23 5.29 6.94 -15.62
C GLN A 23 5.58 6.56 -17.08
N ALA A 24 4.61 5.93 -17.75
CA ALA A 24 4.74 5.48 -19.13
C ALA A 24 4.68 6.62 -20.17
N ASP A 25 4.11 7.77 -19.83
CA ASP A 25 3.95 8.89 -20.74
C ASP A 25 5.30 9.58 -21.02
N PRO A 26 5.79 9.61 -22.28
CA PRO A 26 7.07 10.24 -22.64
C PRO A 26 7.05 11.76 -22.49
N GLU A 27 5.88 12.40 -22.43
CA GLU A 27 5.77 13.84 -22.16
C GLU A 27 5.95 14.18 -20.68
N VAL A 28 5.96 13.21 -19.77
CA VAL A 28 6.18 13.45 -18.34
C VAL A 28 7.66 13.21 -18.02
N ASP A 29 8.36 14.27 -17.61
CA ASP A 29 9.78 14.17 -17.22
C ASP A 29 9.91 13.82 -15.72
N GLU A 30 9.07 14.43 -14.89
CA GLU A 30 9.17 14.33 -13.43
C GLU A 30 7.78 14.37 -12.78
N ILE A 31 7.60 13.54 -11.75
CA ILE A 31 6.42 13.49 -10.90
C ILE A 31 6.84 13.86 -9.46
N ILE A 32 6.27 14.93 -8.92
CA ILE A 32 6.36 15.29 -7.50
C ILE A 32 5.19 14.64 -6.76
N GLY A 33 5.47 13.63 -5.95
CA GLY A 33 4.48 13.00 -5.09
C GLY A 33 4.46 13.60 -3.68
N ILE A 34 3.29 14.04 -3.20
CA ILE A 34 3.14 14.61 -1.86
C ILE A 34 2.13 13.80 -1.04
N GLY A 35 2.51 13.38 0.17
CA GLY A 35 1.57 12.72 1.08
C GLY A 35 2.13 12.46 2.49
N ARG A 36 1.24 12.28 3.47
CA ARG A 36 1.62 12.12 4.90
C ARG A 36 2.07 10.72 5.29
N ARG A 37 1.53 9.71 4.62
CA ARG A 37 1.85 8.29 4.87
C ARG A 37 3.17 7.96 4.21
N PRO A 38 3.98 7.06 4.78
CA PRO A 38 5.14 6.52 4.07
C PRO A 38 4.77 6.08 2.66
N TRP A 39 5.63 6.41 1.70
CA TRP A 39 5.46 6.01 0.31
C TRP A 39 5.51 4.49 0.15
N THR A 40 4.72 3.95 -0.80
CA THR A 40 4.51 2.50 -0.95
C THR A 40 4.66 1.97 -2.38
N GLY A 41 5.21 2.73 -3.34
CA GLY A 41 5.41 2.27 -4.73
C GLY A 41 6.81 2.52 -5.33
N GLY A 42 7.00 2.12 -6.59
CA GLY A 42 8.25 2.26 -7.32
C GLY A 42 8.02 2.81 -8.71
N PHE A 43 8.17 4.12 -8.84
CA PHE A 43 8.07 4.81 -10.12
C PHE A 43 9.32 5.67 -10.27
N ASP A 44 10.05 5.47 -11.36
CA ASP A 44 11.37 6.10 -11.56
C ASP A 44 11.26 7.61 -11.72
N LYS A 45 10.18 8.11 -12.33
CA LYS A 45 9.92 9.55 -12.46
C LYS A 45 9.41 10.19 -11.17
N LEU A 46 9.13 9.42 -10.11
CA LEU A 46 8.49 9.92 -8.90
C LEU A 46 9.50 10.31 -7.82
N THR A 47 9.55 11.60 -7.52
CA THR A 47 10.18 12.13 -6.30
C THR A 47 9.13 12.31 -5.21
N TYR A 48 9.25 11.58 -4.11
CA TYR A 48 8.29 11.59 -3.00
C TYR A 48 8.70 12.56 -1.86
N TYR A 49 7.76 13.41 -1.47
CA TYR A 49 7.87 14.34 -0.34
C TYR A 49 6.84 13.99 0.73
N ARG A 50 7.32 13.62 1.92
CA ARG A 50 6.48 13.34 3.08
C ARG A 50 6.00 14.63 3.74
N GLU A 51 4.97 15.23 3.18
CA GLU A 51 4.43 16.51 3.62
C GLU A 51 2.90 16.50 3.76
N ASP A 52 2.39 17.39 4.61
CA ASP A 52 0.96 17.66 4.78
C ASP A 52 0.54 18.78 3.84
N ILE A 53 -0.65 18.68 3.23
CA ILE A 53 -1.11 19.67 2.25
C ILE A 53 -1.40 21.06 2.85
N ARG A 54 -1.45 21.18 4.17
CA ARG A 54 -1.55 22.46 4.88
C ARG A 54 -0.19 23.17 4.99
N SER A 55 0.91 22.50 4.66
CA SER A 55 2.27 23.04 4.74
C SER A 55 2.49 24.13 3.69
N LYS A 56 3.17 25.23 4.08
CA LYS A 56 3.58 26.29 3.15
C LYS A 56 4.71 25.86 2.19
N LYS A 57 5.39 24.75 2.48
CA LYS A 57 6.38 24.16 1.57
C LYS A 57 5.80 23.78 0.21
N LEU A 58 4.48 23.61 0.09
CA LEU A 58 3.84 23.36 -1.21
C LEU A 58 4.14 24.47 -2.24
N PHE A 59 4.28 25.72 -1.81
CA PHE A 59 4.62 26.83 -2.69
C PHE A 59 6.00 26.64 -3.33
N ASP A 60 6.96 26.10 -2.58
CA ASP A 60 8.29 25.79 -3.11
C ASP A 60 8.26 24.52 -3.98
N LEU A 61 7.52 23.49 -3.55
CA LEU A 61 7.41 22.23 -4.30
C LEU A 61 6.71 22.39 -5.65
N PHE A 62 5.87 23.41 -5.82
CA PHE A 62 5.16 23.66 -7.08
C PHE A 62 5.92 24.56 -8.06
N LYS A 63 7.13 25.01 -7.71
CA LYS A 63 7.98 25.79 -8.63
C LYS A 63 8.29 24.98 -9.89
N GLY A 64 7.93 25.54 -11.04
CA GLY A 64 8.15 24.90 -12.36
C GLY A 64 7.24 23.70 -12.64
N VAL A 65 6.19 23.47 -11.85
CA VAL A 65 5.21 22.41 -12.11
C VAL A 65 4.21 22.87 -13.18
N ASP A 66 3.97 22.03 -14.18
CA ASP A 66 2.98 22.31 -15.24
C ASP A 66 1.57 21.91 -14.84
N THR A 67 1.40 20.71 -14.25
CA THR A 67 0.10 20.15 -13.90
C THR A 67 0.06 19.67 -12.46
N VAL A 68 -1.00 20.03 -11.73
CA VAL A 68 -1.24 19.55 -10.37
C VAL A 68 -2.49 18.68 -10.31
N TYR A 69 -2.34 17.45 -9.82
CA TYR A 69 -3.44 16.59 -9.40
C TYR A 69 -3.69 16.75 -7.90
N HIS A 70 -4.91 17.16 -7.55
CA HIS A 70 -5.33 17.24 -6.16
C HIS A 70 -6.17 16.02 -5.72
N LEU A 71 -5.49 15.00 -5.16
CA LEU A 71 -6.08 13.74 -4.70
C LEU A 71 -6.02 13.58 -3.17
N ALA A 72 -5.42 14.54 -2.45
CA ALA A 72 -5.32 14.50 -1.00
C ALA A 72 -6.66 14.84 -0.34
N PHE A 73 -7.36 13.82 0.13
CA PHE A 73 -8.61 13.99 0.88
C PHE A 73 -8.78 12.87 1.91
N ILE A 74 -9.33 13.21 3.08
CA ILE A 74 -9.73 12.23 4.09
C ILE A 74 -11.18 11.84 3.82
N VAL A 75 -11.36 10.61 3.32
CA VAL A 75 -12.67 9.96 3.11
C VAL A 75 -13.04 9.09 4.30
N GLY A 76 -12.08 8.35 4.86
CA GLY A 76 -12.30 7.53 6.05
C GLY A 76 -12.60 8.42 7.24
N GLU A 77 -13.65 8.08 7.99
CA GLU A 77 -14.13 8.93 9.05
C GLU A 77 -13.21 8.89 10.28
N ILE A 78 -12.45 9.96 10.49
CA ILE A 78 -11.68 10.13 11.73
C ILE A 78 -12.55 10.80 12.80
N HIS A 79 -12.32 10.43 14.05
CA HIS A 79 -13.06 10.97 15.21
C HIS A 79 -12.87 12.48 15.39
N ASP A 80 -11.69 13.00 15.06
CA ASP A 80 -11.40 14.43 15.09
C ASP A 80 -11.92 15.14 13.83
N LYS A 81 -13.17 15.60 13.91
CA LYS A 81 -13.85 16.31 12.82
C LYS A 81 -13.20 17.62 12.43
N GLY A 82 -12.74 18.40 13.42
CA GLY A 82 -12.08 19.68 13.19
C GLY A 82 -10.82 19.49 12.35
N LYS A 83 -9.99 18.52 12.72
CA LYS A 83 -8.79 18.17 11.96
C LYS A 83 -9.11 17.65 10.55
N THR A 84 -10.20 16.89 10.40
CA THR A 84 -10.63 16.40 9.08
C THR A 84 -11.00 17.55 8.15
N LEU A 85 -11.86 18.44 8.65
CA LEU A 85 -12.35 19.59 7.88
C LEU A 85 -11.22 20.56 7.57
N ASP A 86 -10.30 20.79 8.51
CA ASP A 86 -9.12 21.61 8.27
C ASP A 86 -8.23 21.04 7.15
N ILE A 87 -7.95 19.73 7.18
CA ILE A 87 -7.17 19.08 6.11
C ILE A 87 -7.92 19.14 4.77
N ASN A 88 -9.21 18.77 4.76
CA ASN A 88 -9.98 18.67 3.53
C ASN A 88 -10.31 20.05 2.93
N ILE A 89 -10.54 21.08 3.73
CA ILE A 89 -10.95 22.40 3.24
C ILE A 89 -9.74 23.33 3.15
N ASN A 90 -9.10 23.63 4.28
CA ASN A 90 -7.99 24.58 4.31
C ASN A 90 -6.73 24.01 3.64
N GLY A 91 -6.49 22.70 3.76
CA GLY A 91 -5.44 22.03 3.01
C GLY A 91 -5.66 22.12 1.50
N SER A 92 -6.88 21.87 1.01
CA SER A 92 -7.21 22.04 -0.41
C SER A 92 -7.06 23.48 -0.89
N LYS A 93 -7.56 24.45 -0.10
CA LYS A 93 -7.35 25.89 -0.38
C LYS A 93 -5.87 26.23 -0.51
N ASN A 94 -5.03 25.74 0.40
CA ASN A 94 -3.58 25.96 0.37
C ASN A 94 -2.93 25.36 -0.90
N VAL A 95 -3.38 24.19 -1.36
CA VAL A 95 -2.93 23.59 -2.63
C VAL A 95 -3.28 24.50 -3.81
N PHE A 96 -4.53 24.93 -3.93
CA PHE A 96 -4.98 25.78 -5.05
C PHE A 96 -4.30 27.17 -5.05
N GLN A 97 -4.09 27.75 -3.86
CA GLN A 97 -3.32 28.97 -3.72
C GLN A 97 -1.86 28.79 -4.15
N ALA A 98 -1.23 27.66 -3.82
CA ALA A 98 0.12 27.35 -4.28
C ALA A 98 0.18 27.14 -5.81
N CYS A 99 -0.86 26.55 -6.41
CA CYS A 99 -1.01 26.44 -7.87
C CYS A 99 -1.02 27.81 -8.54
N ALA A 100 -1.89 28.72 -8.07
CA ALA A 100 -2.00 30.07 -8.61
C ALA A 100 -0.71 30.87 -8.44
N ALA A 101 -0.09 30.83 -7.24
CA ALA A 101 1.16 31.54 -6.97
C ALA A 101 2.33 31.10 -7.87
N ASN A 102 2.33 29.83 -8.30
CA ASN A 102 3.36 29.27 -9.19
C ASN A 102 2.94 29.27 -10.67
N LYS A 103 1.76 29.82 -11.00
CA LYS A 103 1.23 29.88 -12.38
C LYS A 103 1.25 28.51 -13.08
N VAL A 104 0.85 27.46 -12.36
CA VAL A 104 0.73 26.13 -12.95
C VAL A 104 -0.29 26.19 -14.10
N LYS A 105 -0.06 25.42 -15.16
CA LYS A 105 -0.89 25.50 -16.37
C LYS A 105 -2.23 24.79 -16.20
N LYS A 106 -2.26 23.74 -15.39
CA LYS A 106 -3.44 22.88 -15.24
C LYS A 106 -3.60 22.37 -13.81
N VAL A 107 -4.83 22.38 -13.32
CA VAL A 107 -5.24 21.78 -12.05
C VAL A 107 -6.34 20.76 -12.31
N ILE A 108 -6.09 19.52 -11.92
CA ILE A 108 -7.06 18.42 -12.00
C ILE A 108 -7.45 18.07 -10.57
N TYR A 109 -8.67 18.43 -10.20
CA TYR A 109 -9.24 18.16 -8.88
C TYR A 109 -10.21 17.00 -8.93
N THR A 110 -9.95 15.96 -8.13
CA THR A 110 -10.89 14.83 -7.99
C THR A 110 -11.90 15.14 -6.90
N SER A 111 -13.04 15.67 -7.31
CA SER A 111 -14.25 15.77 -6.50
C SER A 111 -14.91 14.40 -6.34
N SER A 112 -16.19 14.35 -5.97
CA SER A 112 -16.93 13.11 -5.76
C SER A 112 -18.39 13.28 -6.12
N MET A 113 -19.01 12.24 -6.64
CA MET A 113 -20.46 12.24 -6.88
C MET A 113 -21.26 12.49 -5.59
N THR A 114 -20.69 12.20 -4.42
CA THR A 114 -21.36 12.48 -3.14
C THR A 114 -21.67 13.95 -2.94
N ALA A 115 -21.06 14.87 -3.69
CA ALA A 115 -21.36 16.30 -3.65
C ALA A 115 -22.82 16.61 -4.02
N TYR A 116 -23.48 15.76 -4.81
CA TYR A 116 -24.90 15.90 -5.14
C TYR A 116 -25.83 15.70 -3.93
N GLY A 117 -25.35 15.01 -2.90
CA GLY A 117 -26.13 14.70 -1.70
C GLY A 117 -27.08 13.51 -1.87
N SER A 118 -27.44 12.90 -0.75
CA SER A 118 -28.40 11.80 -0.67
C SER A 118 -29.71 12.30 -0.09
N HIS A 119 -30.72 12.49 -0.94
CA HIS A 119 -32.03 13.04 -0.56
C HIS A 119 -33.17 12.26 -1.23
N SER A 120 -34.37 12.36 -0.63
CA SER A 120 -35.56 11.63 -1.09
C SER A 120 -36.06 12.04 -2.47
N ASP A 121 -35.73 13.25 -2.90
CA ASP A 121 -36.07 13.86 -4.19
C ASP A 121 -34.97 13.70 -5.25
N ASN A 122 -33.92 12.92 -4.97
CA ASN A 122 -32.86 12.65 -5.94
C ASN A 122 -33.40 12.07 -7.25
N ILE A 123 -33.04 12.71 -8.35
CA ILE A 123 -33.28 12.19 -9.70
C ILE A 123 -32.19 11.18 -10.07
N LEU A 124 -32.52 10.23 -10.96
CA LEU A 124 -31.50 9.39 -11.57
C LEU A 124 -30.85 10.15 -12.73
N GLY A 125 -29.53 10.25 -12.73
CA GLY A 125 -28.75 10.81 -13.84
C GLY A 125 -28.42 12.28 -13.64
N PHE A 126 -27.93 12.66 -12.45
CA PHE A 126 -27.41 14.00 -12.19
C PHE A 126 -26.40 14.41 -13.26
N LYS A 127 -26.65 15.57 -13.87
CA LYS A 127 -25.73 16.25 -14.78
C LYS A 127 -24.82 17.19 -13.98
N GLU A 128 -23.74 17.66 -14.59
CA GLU A 128 -22.72 18.45 -13.89
C GLU A 128 -23.21 19.83 -13.44
N ASP A 129 -24.25 20.36 -14.08
CA ASP A 129 -24.93 21.62 -13.75
C ASP A 129 -26.00 21.49 -12.66
N ALA A 130 -26.29 20.27 -12.20
CA ALA A 130 -27.25 20.07 -11.12
C ALA A 130 -26.75 20.68 -9.80
N GLU A 131 -27.69 21.22 -9.01
CA GLU A 131 -27.42 21.80 -7.71
C GLU A 131 -26.75 20.78 -6.78
N LEU A 132 -25.71 21.22 -6.06
CA LEU A 132 -25.06 20.44 -5.02
C LEU A 132 -25.84 20.59 -3.70
N LYS A 133 -26.39 19.48 -3.19
CA LYS A 133 -27.18 19.49 -1.95
C LYS A 133 -26.39 18.90 -0.78
N ARG A 134 -26.43 19.61 0.35
CA ARG A 134 -25.70 19.25 1.58
C ARG A 134 -26.52 18.28 2.43
N ASN A 135 -25.88 17.19 2.85
CA ASN A 135 -26.32 16.37 3.98
C ASN A 135 -25.73 16.97 5.27
N GLU A 136 -26.57 17.55 6.13
CA GLU A 136 -26.14 18.30 7.33
C GLU A 136 -25.27 17.49 8.30
N ASP A 137 -25.51 16.18 8.37
CA ASP A 137 -24.83 15.26 9.27
C ASP A 137 -23.61 14.55 8.64
N ASN A 138 -23.27 14.83 7.38
CA ASN A 138 -22.17 14.18 6.69
C ASN A 138 -21.01 15.14 6.37
N TYR A 139 -19.90 14.97 7.09
CA TYR A 139 -18.68 15.79 6.94
C TYR A 139 -18.02 15.68 5.55
N TYR A 140 -18.15 14.54 4.87
CA TYR A 140 -17.47 14.27 3.60
C TYR A 140 -18.19 14.96 2.43
N ASN A 141 -19.52 14.77 2.34
CA ASN A 141 -20.37 15.52 1.39
C ASN A 141 -20.18 17.03 1.57
N SER A 142 -20.34 17.53 2.80
CA SER A 142 -20.23 18.94 3.12
C SER A 142 -18.87 19.54 2.73
N SER A 143 -17.76 18.91 3.13
CA SER A 143 -16.42 19.39 2.74
C SER A 143 -16.13 19.27 1.24
N LYS A 144 -16.68 18.28 0.52
CA LYS A 144 -16.53 18.20 -0.94
C LYS A 144 -17.24 19.35 -1.65
N ILE A 145 -18.44 19.72 -1.20
CA ILE A 145 -19.17 20.89 -1.70
C ILE A 145 -18.38 22.18 -1.41
N ASP A 146 -17.86 22.35 -0.19
CA ASP A 146 -17.12 23.55 0.20
C ASP A 146 -15.86 23.76 -0.65
N VAL A 147 -15.12 22.68 -0.92
CA VAL A 147 -13.91 22.74 -1.75
C VAL A 147 -14.26 22.97 -3.21
N GLU A 148 -15.34 22.35 -3.70
CA GLU A 148 -15.76 22.51 -5.09
C GLU A 148 -16.21 23.94 -5.38
N ASN A 149 -17.08 24.52 -4.55
CA ASN A 149 -17.51 25.91 -4.68
C ASN A 149 -16.29 26.86 -4.61
N PHE A 150 -15.41 26.65 -3.64
CA PHE A 150 -14.19 27.43 -3.51
C PHE A 150 -13.32 27.35 -4.77
N VAL A 151 -13.02 26.15 -5.27
CA VAL A 151 -12.07 25.99 -6.38
C VAL A 151 -12.64 26.55 -7.69
N THR A 152 -13.95 26.38 -7.92
CA THR A 152 -14.59 26.93 -9.11
C THR A 152 -14.66 28.45 -9.08
N ASP A 153 -14.91 29.07 -7.93
CA ASP A 153 -14.92 30.52 -7.81
C ASP A 153 -13.50 31.09 -7.84
N PHE A 154 -12.55 30.47 -7.11
CA PHE A 154 -11.17 30.93 -7.01
C PHE A 154 -10.45 30.98 -8.36
N PHE A 155 -10.61 29.95 -9.20
CA PHE A 155 -9.93 29.93 -10.51
C PHE A 155 -10.61 30.80 -11.57
N ARG A 156 -11.75 31.47 -11.30
CA ARG A 156 -12.28 32.51 -12.19
C ARG A 156 -11.33 33.70 -12.31
N ASP A 157 -10.57 33.98 -11.24
CA ASP A 157 -9.59 35.06 -11.20
C ASP A 157 -8.25 34.69 -11.86
N TYR A 158 -8.09 33.42 -12.30
CA TYR A 158 -6.89 32.90 -12.95
C TYR A 158 -7.25 32.13 -14.24
N PRO A 159 -7.84 32.81 -15.25
CA PRO A 159 -8.33 32.17 -16.47
C PRO A 159 -7.25 31.48 -17.32
N GLU A 160 -5.97 31.78 -17.09
CA GLU A 160 -4.83 31.11 -17.69
C GLU A 160 -4.57 29.70 -17.15
N ILE A 161 -5.17 29.34 -16.02
CA ILE A 161 -5.03 28.04 -15.38
C ILE A 161 -6.23 27.17 -15.76
N THR A 162 -6.00 26.10 -16.52
CA THR A 162 -7.06 25.13 -16.84
C THR A 162 -7.47 24.35 -15.59
N LEU A 163 -8.70 24.55 -15.12
CA LEU A 163 -9.31 23.73 -14.08
C LEU A 163 -10.14 22.59 -14.68
N THR A 164 -9.83 21.35 -14.31
CA THR A 164 -10.69 20.18 -14.52
C THR A 164 -11.16 19.64 -13.17
N VAL A 165 -12.47 19.51 -12.98
CA VAL A 165 -13.06 18.87 -11.79
C VAL A 165 -13.70 17.55 -12.19
N LEU A 166 -13.23 16.45 -11.59
CA LEU A 166 -13.77 15.11 -11.83
C LEU A 166 -14.62 14.67 -10.64
N ARG A 167 -15.95 14.60 -10.80
CA ARG A 167 -16.87 14.00 -9.81
C ARG A 167 -16.88 12.49 -10.02
N ALA A 168 -15.94 11.81 -9.35
CA ALA A 168 -15.75 10.37 -9.50
C ALA A 168 -16.81 9.56 -8.73
N GLY A 169 -17.19 8.41 -9.31
CA GLY A 169 -17.97 7.36 -8.66
C GLY A 169 -17.20 6.61 -7.57
N LEU A 170 -17.85 5.65 -6.92
CA LEU A 170 -17.22 4.87 -5.85
C LEU A 170 -16.14 3.92 -6.41
N LEU A 171 -14.87 4.21 -6.12
CA LEU A 171 -13.75 3.38 -6.56
C LEU A 171 -13.79 1.96 -5.96
N VAL A 172 -13.76 0.96 -6.84
CA VAL A 172 -13.72 -0.47 -6.48
C VAL A 172 -12.76 -1.22 -7.39
N GLY A 173 -12.14 -2.29 -6.89
CA GLY A 173 -11.27 -3.13 -7.69
C GLY A 173 -10.44 -4.12 -6.86
N PRO A 174 -9.73 -5.05 -7.52
CA PRO A 174 -8.89 -6.04 -6.86
C PRO A 174 -7.76 -5.47 -5.99
N LYS A 175 -7.23 -4.29 -6.33
CA LYS A 175 -6.11 -3.66 -5.59
C LYS A 175 -6.61 -2.61 -4.57
N ILE A 176 -7.93 -2.37 -4.51
CA ILE A 176 -8.54 -1.36 -3.65
C ILE A 176 -8.87 -1.92 -2.26
N ASN A 177 -8.41 -1.23 -1.22
CA ASN A 177 -8.77 -1.53 0.15
C ASN A 177 -9.18 -0.26 0.92
N ASN A 178 -10.44 0.15 0.75
CA ASN A 178 -11.00 1.34 1.39
C ASN A 178 -12.05 0.98 2.44
N MET A 179 -12.61 1.99 3.13
CA MET A 179 -13.64 1.80 4.16
C MET A 179 -14.84 0.97 3.67
N PHE A 180 -15.24 1.11 2.40
CA PHE A 180 -16.34 0.32 1.83
C PHE A 180 -15.92 -1.11 1.51
N SER A 181 -14.68 -1.33 1.05
CA SER A 181 -14.10 -2.67 0.91
C SER A 181 -14.12 -3.43 2.24
N ASP A 182 -13.74 -2.77 3.34
CA ASP A 182 -13.79 -3.34 4.69
C ASP A 182 -15.24 -3.66 5.11
N LEU A 183 -16.15 -2.71 4.89
CA LEU A 183 -17.57 -2.84 5.24
C LEU A 183 -18.23 -4.01 4.51
N TRP A 184 -18.07 -4.12 3.18
CA TRP A 184 -18.63 -5.24 2.41
C TRP A 184 -18.00 -6.58 2.77
N SER A 185 -16.79 -6.59 3.31
CA SER A 185 -16.08 -7.81 3.73
C SER A 185 -16.50 -8.32 5.12
N MET A 186 -17.38 -7.61 5.83
CA MET A 186 -17.89 -8.04 7.13
C MET A 186 -18.79 -9.28 7.02
N LYS A 187 -18.66 -10.22 7.96
CA LYS A 187 -19.51 -11.43 8.01
C LYS A 187 -20.96 -11.13 8.42
N ILE A 188 -21.15 -10.10 9.26
CA ILE A 188 -22.46 -9.63 9.73
C ILE A 188 -22.48 -8.13 9.52
N SER A 189 -23.55 -7.63 8.92
CA SER A 189 -23.78 -6.20 8.72
C SER A 189 -25.24 -5.86 8.95
N ALA A 190 -25.55 -4.57 9.11
CA ALA A 190 -26.91 -4.07 9.22
C ALA A 190 -27.21 -3.08 8.10
N LEU A 191 -28.40 -3.17 7.51
CA LEU A 191 -28.88 -2.26 6.47
C LEU A 191 -30.29 -1.75 6.80
N PRO A 192 -30.71 -0.61 6.23
CA PRO A 192 -32.09 -0.16 6.34
C PRO A 192 -33.07 -1.27 5.93
N ALA A 193 -34.12 -1.47 6.72
CA ALA A 193 -35.17 -2.46 6.42
C ALA A 193 -35.97 -2.09 5.16
N GLY A 194 -36.08 -0.79 4.87
CA GLY A 194 -36.76 -0.24 3.70
C GLY A 194 -35.86 -0.12 2.48
N ARG A 195 -35.97 1.02 1.77
CA ARG A 195 -35.14 1.32 0.60
C ARG A 195 -33.66 1.35 0.96
N THR A 196 -32.84 0.81 0.05
CA THR A 196 -31.39 0.90 0.09
C THR A 196 -30.91 1.55 -1.20
N SER A 197 -29.88 2.39 -1.11
CA SER A 197 -29.25 3.01 -2.29
C SER A 197 -28.67 1.98 -3.26
N HIS A 198 -28.40 2.46 -4.48
CA HIS A 198 -27.54 1.79 -5.44
C HIS A 198 -26.18 2.47 -5.48
N ASN A 199 -25.13 1.69 -5.67
CA ASN A 199 -23.76 2.17 -5.79
C ASN A 199 -23.40 2.20 -7.27
N GLN A 200 -23.24 3.41 -7.81
CA GLN A 200 -22.56 3.62 -9.09
C GLN A 200 -21.06 3.69 -8.81
N MET A 201 -20.34 2.72 -9.33
CA MET A 201 -18.93 2.50 -9.05
C MET A 201 -18.05 2.90 -10.23
N ILE A 202 -16.74 2.93 -10.00
CA ILE A 202 -15.73 3.06 -11.05
C ILE A 202 -14.61 2.07 -10.78
N SER A 203 -14.18 1.33 -11.81
CA SER A 203 -13.08 0.38 -11.67
C SER A 203 -11.74 1.11 -11.48
N GLU A 204 -10.75 0.42 -10.89
CA GLU A 204 -9.41 0.97 -10.74
C GLU A 204 -8.73 1.30 -12.08
N GLU A 205 -9.02 0.54 -13.13
CA GLU A 205 -8.53 0.79 -14.50
C GLU A 205 -9.17 2.05 -15.10
N ASP A 206 -10.50 2.11 -15.06
CA ASP A 206 -11.30 3.20 -15.62
C ASP A 206 -10.99 4.54 -14.95
N LEU A 207 -10.85 4.55 -13.62
CA LEU A 207 -10.51 5.75 -12.88
C LEU A 207 -9.12 6.27 -13.26
N GLY A 208 -8.13 5.37 -13.40
CA GLY A 208 -6.79 5.76 -13.83
C GLY A 208 -6.82 6.43 -15.20
N GLU A 209 -7.61 5.89 -16.12
CA GLU A 209 -7.75 6.43 -17.47
C GLU A 209 -8.47 7.78 -17.49
N ALA A 210 -9.58 7.89 -16.75
CA ALA A 210 -10.33 9.12 -16.66
C ALA A 210 -9.55 10.27 -15.99
N MET A 211 -8.64 9.98 -15.05
CA MET A 211 -7.74 10.99 -14.49
C MET A 211 -6.62 11.38 -15.46
N TYR A 212 -6.15 10.46 -16.28
CA TYR A 212 -5.08 10.70 -17.25
C TYR A 212 -5.55 11.53 -18.46
N LEU A 213 -6.77 11.32 -18.95
CA LEU A 213 -7.28 11.99 -20.16
C LEU A 213 -7.29 13.53 -20.08
N PRO A 214 -7.69 14.19 -18.97
CA PRO A 214 -7.57 15.64 -18.83
C PRO A 214 -6.15 16.17 -18.98
N PHE A 215 -5.12 15.41 -18.60
CA PHE A 215 -3.73 15.80 -18.78
C PHE A 215 -3.35 15.86 -20.27
N VAL A 216 -3.74 14.85 -21.05
CA VAL A 216 -3.43 14.75 -22.49
C VAL A 216 -4.32 15.65 -23.35
N LYS A 217 -5.65 15.59 -23.16
CA LYS A 217 -6.64 16.24 -24.05
C LYS A 217 -7.04 17.67 -23.66
N ASN A 218 -6.55 18.17 -22.52
CA ASN A 218 -6.91 19.48 -21.96
C ASN A 218 -8.43 19.71 -21.85
N LEU A 219 -9.04 19.19 -20.80
CA LEU A 219 -10.50 19.14 -20.63
C LEU A 219 -10.97 20.13 -19.53
N PRO A 220 -11.16 21.43 -19.82
CA PRO A 220 -11.63 22.39 -18.82
C PRO A 220 -13.07 22.11 -18.38
N GLY A 221 -13.35 22.32 -17.09
CA GLY A 221 -14.69 22.27 -16.52
C GLY A 221 -14.94 21.06 -15.63
N ILE A 222 -16.22 20.86 -15.30
CA ILE A 222 -16.70 19.82 -14.38
C ILE A 222 -17.22 18.63 -15.17
N TYR A 223 -16.85 17.42 -14.76
CA TYR A 223 -17.20 16.16 -15.42
C TYR A 223 -17.57 15.08 -14.39
N ASN A 224 -18.67 14.37 -14.63
CA ASN A 224 -18.99 13.14 -13.94
C ASN A 224 -18.24 11.97 -14.55
N VAL A 225 -17.64 11.12 -13.71
CA VAL A 225 -16.89 9.95 -14.17
C VAL A 225 -17.25 8.73 -13.32
N ALA A 226 -17.95 7.77 -13.91
CA ALA A 226 -18.32 6.51 -13.30
C ALA A 226 -18.68 5.47 -14.39
N ALA A 227 -19.02 4.25 -13.97
CA ALA A 227 -19.65 3.26 -14.83
C ALA A 227 -21.09 3.64 -15.20
N ASP A 228 -21.64 3.01 -16.23
CA ASP A 228 -22.97 3.32 -16.78
C ASP A 228 -24.14 2.71 -16.01
N ASP A 229 -23.86 1.76 -15.12
CA ASP A 229 -24.83 1.07 -14.28
C ASP A 229 -24.55 1.32 -12.79
N ALA A 230 -25.49 0.90 -11.93
CA ALA A 230 -25.33 0.90 -10.49
C ALA A 230 -25.92 -0.38 -9.89
N VAL A 231 -25.31 -0.86 -8.80
CA VAL A 231 -25.73 -2.11 -8.13
C VAL A 231 -26.34 -1.84 -6.76
N PRO A 232 -27.41 -2.55 -6.34
CA PRO A 232 -28.02 -2.34 -5.03
C PRO A 232 -27.04 -2.60 -3.88
N THR A 233 -27.00 -1.73 -2.87
CA THR A 233 -26.15 -1.93 -1.67
C THR A 233 -26.40 -3.28 -1.00
N ARG A 234 -27.67 -3.70 -0.88
CA ARG A 234 -28.03 -5.01 -0.32
C ARG A 234 -27.47 -6.18 -1.15
N TRP A 235 -27.40 -6.03 -2.47
CA TRP A 235 -26.82 -7.05 -3.36
C TRP A 235 -25.30 -7.17 -3.12
N CYS A 236 -24.58 -6.06 -2.93
CA CYS A 236 -23.15 -6.08 -2.62
C CYS A 236 -22.82 -6.93 -1.38
N PHE A 237 -23.52 -6.71 -0.26
CA PHE A 237 -23.33 -7.51 0.96
C PHE A 237 -23.70 -8.99 0.78
N LYS A 238 -24.77 -9.28 0.01
CA LYS A 238 -25.14 -10.67 -0.27
C LYS A 238 -24.08 -11.37 -1.13
N ALA A 239 -23.53 -10.68 -2.12
CA ALA A 239 -22.49 -11.21 -3.02
C ALA A 239 -21.17 -11.49 -2.30
N THR A 240 -20.86 -10.79 -1.20
CA THR A 240 -19.72 -11.10 -0.32
C THR A 240 -20.02 -12.16 0.74
N GLY A 241 -21.26 -12.66 0.81
CA GLY A 241 -21.67 -13.69 1.76
C GLY A 241 -21.97 -13.17 3.17
N ALA A 242 -22.18 -11.86 3.32
CA ALA A 242 -22.53 -11.26 4.61
C ALA A 242 -23.98 -11.60 5.02
N PHE A 243 -24.18 -11.88 6.31
CA PHE A 243 -25.51 -11.92 6.91
C PHE A 243 -25.98 -10.49 7.19
N VAL A 244 -27.08 -10.07 6.56
CA VAL A 244 -27.60 -8.70 6.64
C VAL A 244 -28.80 -8.62 7.57
N ILE A 245 -28.67 -7.86 8.64
CA ILE A 245 -29.74 -7.57 9.60
C ILE A 245 -30.51 -6.32 9.11
N PRO A 246 -31.81 -6.42 8.78
CA PRO A 246 -32.62 -5.26 8.44
C PRO A 246 -33.00 -4.49 9.72
N LEU A 247 -32.70 -3.18 9.76
CA LEU A 247 -33.07 -2.30 10.88
C LEU A 247 -33.85 -1.08 10.40
N PRO A 248 -34.80 -0.54 11.19
CA PRO A 248 -35.35 0.79 10.96
C PRO A 248 -34.24 1.84 10.90
N ILE A 249 -34.34 2.81 9.98
CA ILE A 249 -33.26 3.76 9.68
C ILE A 249 -32.80 4.55 10.92
N PHE A 250 -33.73 4.99 11.78
CA PHE A 250 -33.41 5.73 12.99
C PHE A 250 -32.57 4.88 13.97
N LEU A 251 -32.87 3.58 14.08
CA LEU A 251 -32.15 2.67 14.94
C LEU A 251 -30.77 2.38 14.37
N LEU A 252 -30.66 2.21 13.05
CA LEU A 252 -29.37 2.04 12.39
C LEU A 252 -28.46 3.26 12.59
N LYS A 253 -28.99 4.48 12.44
CA LYS A 253 -28.25 5.74 12.73
C LYS A 253 -27.80 5.79 14.19
N LEU A 254 -28.69 5.49 15.14
CA LEU A 254 -28.35 5.47 16.57
C LEU A 254 -27.22 4.47 16.89
N VAL A 255 -27.33 3.24 16.39
CA VAL A 255 -26.32 2.20 16.60
C VAL A 255 -24.99 2.58 15.98
N ALA A 256 -24.98 3.08 14.74
CA ALA A 256 -23.76 3.53 14.06
C ALA A 256 -23.08 4.67 14.82
N LYS A 257 -23.86 5.65 15.29
CA LYS A 257 -23.36 6.78 16.10
C LYS A 257 -22.68 6.32 17.39
N ILE A 258 -23.32 5.40 18.13
CA ILE A 258 -22.77 4.86 19.39
C ILE A 258 -21.52 4.03 19.10
N ALA A 259 -21.58 3.12 18.13
CA ALA A 259 -20.45 2.26 17.78
C ALA A 259 -19.24 3.06 17.28
N PHE A 260 -19.48 4.09 16.47
CA PHE A 260 -18.43 5.03 16.04
C PHE A 260 -17.81 5.77 17.23
N LYS A 261 -18.63 6.36 18.12
CA LYS A 261 -18.14 7.08 19.31
C LYS A 261 -17.31 6.18 20.25
N LEU A 262 -17.64 4.89 20.33
CA LEU A 262 -16.91 3.90 21.12
C LEU A 262 -15.71 3.27 20.40
N HIS A 263 -15.37 3.74 19.18
CA HIS A 263 -14.30 3.17 18.34
C HIS A 263 -14.52 1.69 17.96
N LEU A 264 -15.77 1.21 17.97
CA LEU A 264 -16.15 -0.15 17.60
C LEU A 264 -16.47 -0.31 16.12
N PHE A 265 -16.72 0.80 15.41
CA PHE A 265 -17.12 0.79 14.01
C PHE A 265 -16.58 2.03 13.28
N PRO A 266 -16.10 1.91 12.03
CA PRO A 266 -15.39 2.99 11.34
C PRO A 266 -16.28 4.03 10.64
N ALA A 267 -17.61 3.88 10.66
CA ALA A 267 -18.55 4.79 10.00
C ALA A 267 -19.67 5.26 10.95
N SER A 268 -19.95 6.56 10.97
CA SER A 268 -20.98 7.19 11.79
C SER A 268 -22.37 7.15 11.16
N ASP A 269 -23.34 7.74 11.86
CA ASP A 269 -24.68 8.04 11.37
C ASP A 269 -24.69 8.84 10.06
N GLY A 270 -23.72 9.73 9.84
CA GLY A 270 -23.63 10.52 8.61
C GLY A 270 -23.42 9.66 7.36
N TRP A 271 -22.70 8.53 7.45
CA TRP A 271 -22.57 7.59 6.33
C TRP A 271 -23.84 6.80 6.07
N VAL A 272 -24.60 6.50 7.13
CA VAL A 272 -25.91 5.88 7.00
C VAL A 272 -26.84 6.81 6.23
N SER A 273 -26.89 8.11 6.58
CA SER A 273 -27.67 9.13 5.86
C SER A 273 -27.25 9.24 4.38
N LEU A 274 -25.95 9.27 4.09
CA LEU A 274 -25.46 9.35 2.70
C LEU A 274 -25.76 8.09 1.88
N SER A 275 -26.05 6.96 2.53
CA SER A 275 -26.40 5.68 1.90
C SER A 275 -27.90 5.45 1.76
N GLU A 276 -28.74 6.38 2.20
CA GLU A 276 -30.19 6.21 2.27
C GLU A 276 -30.85 6.27 0.88
N TYR A 277 -30.41 7.23 0.05
CA TYR A 277 -30.90 7.44 -1.31
C TYR A 277 -29.79 7.31 -2.35
N THR A 278 -30.16 6.84 -3.54
CA THR A 278 -29.22 6.66 -4.65
C THR A 278 -28.69 8.00 -5.14
N ILE A 279 -27.38 8.06 -5.36
CA ILE A 279 -26.70 9.12 -6.11
C ILE A 279 -26.24 8.48 -7.42
N PHE A 280 -26.85 8.87 -8.53
CA PHE A 280 -26.53 8.34 -9.86
C PHE A 280 -26.29 9.50 -10.81
N CYS A 281 -25.10 9.58 -11.40
CA CYS A 281 -24.69 10.63 -12.32
C CYS A 281 -24.74 10.18 -13.77
N ASN A 282 -25.00 11.13 -14.66
CA ASN A 282 -24.85 10.97 -16.11
C ASN A 282 -23.40 11.30 -16.50
N THR A 283 -22.75 10.42 -17.25
CA THR A 283 -21.34 10.50 -17.64
C THR A 283 -21.11 10.91 -19.10
N GLU A 284 -22.18 11.19 -19.86
CA GLU A 284 -22.13 11.45 -21.31
C GLU A 284 -21.26 12.66 -21.67
N LYS A 285 -21.21 13.68 -20.81
CA LYS A 285 -20.38 14.87 -21.03
C LYS A 285 -18.90 14.50 -21.06
N PHE A 286 -18.44 13.68 -20.10
CA PHE A 286 -17.05 13.24 -20.05
C PHE A 286 -16.72 12.31 -21.21
N LYS A 287 -17.60 11.34 -21.49
CA LYS A 287 -17.43 10.39 -22.60
C LYS A 287 -17.22 11.09 -23.93
N LYS A 288 -18.02 12.12 -24.24
CA LYS A 288 -17.91 12.91 -25.47
C LYS A 288 -16.65 13.78 -25.49
N ALA A 289 -16.37 14.50 -24.40
CA ALA A 289 -15.23 15.42 -24.35
C ALA A 289 -13.89 14.69 -24.36
N ALA A 290 -13.82 13.53 -23.70
CA ALA A 290 -12.61 12.75 -23.55
C ALA A 290 -12.48 11.62 -24.57
N ASP A 291 -13.48 11.40 -25.44
CA ASP A 291 -13.62 10.23 -26.32
C ASP A 291 -13.29 8.94 -25.56
N TRP A 292 -14.09 8.70 -24.53
CA TRP A 292 -13.87 7.66 -23.52
C TRP A 292 -15.18 6.92 -23.22
N GLN A 293 -15.06 5.64 -22.87
CA GLN A 293 -16.16 4.83 -22.34
C GLN A 293 -15.63 3.95 -21.19
N PRO A 294 -16.44 3.70 -20.15
CA PRO A 294 -16.03 2.77 -19.10
C PRO A 294 -15.85 1.37 -19.66
N LYS A 295 -14.74 0.71 -19.34
CA LYS A 295 -14.45 -0.66 -19.74
C LYS A 295 -15.19 -1.68 -18.89
N HIS A 296 -15.49 -1.33 -17.64
CA HIS A 296 -16.16 -2.21 -16.69
C HIS A 296 -17.43 -1.55 -16.16
N SER A 297 -18.52 -2.32 -16.12
CA SER A 297 -19.71 -1.97 -15.34
C SER A 297 -19.42 -1.98 -13.83
N SER A 298 -20.22 -1.27 -13.04
CA SER A 298 -20.25 -1.35 -11.58
C SER A 298 -20.37 -2.79 -11.10
N LYS A 299 -21.22 -3.59 -11.76
CA LYS A 299 -21.36 -5.03 -11.44
C LYS A 299 -20.07 -5.81 -11.70
N GLU A 300 -19.43 -5.63 -12.86
CA GLU A 300 -18.19 -6.34 -13.19
C GLU A 300 -17.05 -5.93 -12.25
N ALA A 301 -16.84 -4.63 -12.05
CA ALA A 301 -15.82 -4.10 -11.15
C ALA A 301 -16.02 -4.60 -9.70
N PHE A 302 -17.27 -4.65 -9.23
CA PHE A 302 -17.58 -5.21 -7.92
C PHE A 302 -17.31 -6.72 -7.86
N MET A 303 -17.65 -7.49 -8.90
CA MET A 303 -17.39 -8.94 -8.93
C MET A 303 -15.90 -9.26 -9.02
N GLN A 304 -15.09 -8.42 -9.68
CA GLN A 304 -13.62 -8.51 -9.64
C GLN A 304 -13.11 -8.30 -8.20
N PHE A 305 -13.65 -7.31 -7.49
CA PHE A 305 -13.38 -7.15 -6.06
C PHE A 305 -13.76 -8.40 -5.27
N VAL A 306 -14.99 -8.91 -5.39
CA VAL A 306 -15.44 -10.13 -4.69
C VAL A 306 -14.52 -11.32 -5.00
N ALA A 307 -14.18 -11.54 -6.28
CA ALA A 307 -13.28 -12.60 -6.70
C ALA A 307 -11.89 -12.46 -6.06
N SER A 308 -11.36 -11.24 -5.97
CA SER A 308 -10.08 -10.96 -5.31
C SER A 308 -10.09 -11.16 -3.80
N ARG A 309 -11.28 -11.22 -3.18
CA ARG A 309 -11.48 -11.50 -1.75
C ARG A 309 -11.93 -12.94 -1.49
N LYS A 310 -12.17 -13.75 -2.54
CA LYS A 310 -12.51 -15.16 -2.37
C LYS A 310 -11.35 -15.89 -1.72
N ARG A 311 -11.69 -16.67 -0.71
CA ARG A 311 -10.79 -17.50 0.08
C ARG A 311 -11.04 -18.94 -0.31
N ASP A 312 -9.98 -19.70 -0.56
CA ASP A 312 -10.12 -21.12 -0.93
C ASP A 312 -10.63 -21.98 0.25
N ALA A 313 -10.39 -21.55 1.49
CA ALA A 313 -10.83 -22.22 2.71
C ALA A 313 -11.58 -21.27 3.67
N LYS A 314 -12.39 -21.85 4.58
CA LYS A 314 -12.97 -21.14 5.72
C LYS A 314 -12.04 -21.30 6.93
N ASP A 315 -11.95 -20.26 7.76
CA ASP A 315 -11.20 -20.36 9.02
C ASP A 315 -11.79 -21.47 9.91
N THR A 316 -10.93 -22.34 10.46
CA THR A 316 -11.33 -23.13 11.65
C THR A 316 -11.58 -22.18 12.84
N PRO A 317 -12.33 -22.58 13.89
CA PRO A 317 -12.56 -21.70 15.05
C PRO A 317 -11.26 -21.14 15.68
N LYS A 318 -10.20 -21.96 15.73
CA LYS A 318 -8.87 -21.53 16.21
C LYS A 318 -8.24 -20.49 15.29
N GLN A 319 -8.33 -20.69 13.97
CA GLN A 319 -7.80 -19.74 12.98
C GLN A 319 -8.62 -18.45 12.90
N ALA A 320 -9.92 -18.50 13.17
CA ALA A 320 -10.77 -17.32 13.25
C ALA A 320 -10.36 -16.45 14.44
N LEU A 321 -10.11 -17.06 15.60
CA LEU A 321 -9.56 -16.36 16.77
C LEU A 321 -8.17 -15.78 16.47
N LEU A 322 -7.30 -16.55 15.83
CA LEU A 322 -5.96 -16.10 15.43
C LEU A 322 -6.01 -14.90 14.47
N THR A 323 -6.92 -14.95 13.50
CA THR A 323 -7.17 -13.83 12.58
C THR A 323 -7.53 -12.57 13.35
N PHE A 324 -8.47 -12.68 14.29
CA PHE A 324 -8.88 -11.56 15.13
C PHE A 324 -7.70 -11.01 15.96
N LEU A 325 -6.88 -11.89 16.54
CA LEU A 325 -5.69 -11.50 17.31
C LEU A 325 -4.70 -10.71 16.46
N TYR A 326 -4.38 -11.16 15.25
CA TYR A 326 -3.37 -10.53 14.39
C TYR A 326 -3.88 -9.32 13.60
N THR A 327 -5.19 -9.16 13.45
CA THR A 327 -5.81 -7.98 12.81
C THR A 327 -6.12 -6.86 13.80
N THR A 328 -6.06 -7.12 15.11
CA THR A 328 -6.32 -6.14 16.17
C THR A 328 -5.01 -5.57 16.73
N PRO A 329 -4.62 -4.31 16.45
CA PRO A 329 -3.25 -3.83 16.67
C PRO A 329 -2.67 -4.07 18.08
N TRP A 330 -3.45 -3.83 19.14
CA TRP A 330 -2.97 -4.00 20.51
C TRP A 330 -2.83 -5.47 20.91
N LEU A 331 -3.73 -6.35 20.44
CA LEU A 331 -3.62 -7.80 20.62
C LEU A 331 -2.45 -8.34 19.81
N THR A 332 -2.26 -7.88 18.58
CA THR A 332 -1.10 -8.21 17.75
C THR A 332 0.19 -7.85 18.46
N LYS A 333 0.29 -6.64 19.03
CA LYS A 333 1.46 -6.20 19.80
C LYS A 333 1.75 -7.12 20.98
N LEU A 334 0.74 -7.39 21.80
CA LEU A 334 0.87 -8.25 22.96
C LEU A 334 1.33 -9.66 22.57
N SER A 335 0.76 -10.19 21.48
CA SER A 335 1.11 -11.51 20.95
C SER A 335 2.56 -11.56 20.47
N LEU A 336 3.00 -10.54 19.73
CA LEU A 336 4.40 -10.42 19.28
C LEU A 336 5.38 -10.25 20.45
N GLN A 337 5.01 -9.51 21.49
CA GLN A 337 5.83 -9.36 22.70
C GLN A 337 5.94 -10.66 23.48
N GLY A 338 4.83 -11.41 23.60
CA GLY A 338 4.83 -12.74 24.20
C GLY A 338 5.70 -13.72 23.43
N LEU A 339 5.62 -13.72 22.09
CA LEU A 339 6.51 -14.51 21.23
C LEU A 339 7.98 -14.12 21.44
N ASN A 340 8.30 -12.82 21.48
CA ASN A 340 9.66 -12.36 21.72
C ASN A 340 10.21 -12.83 23.09
N ALA A 341 9.40 -12.75 24.15
CA ALA A 341 9.81 -13.23 25.47
C ALA A 341 10.02 -14.75 25.47
N LEU A 342 9.14 -15.50 24.80
CA LEU A 342 9.28 -16.95 24.62
C LEU A 342 10.58 -17.28 23.88
N PHE A 343 10.86 -16.63 22.75
CA PHE A 343 12.07 -16.85 21.98
C PHE A 343 13.34 -16.50 22.75
N TYR A 344 13.32 -15.41 23.53
CA TYR A 344 14.43 -15.08 24.40
C TYR A 344 14.76 -16.23 25.38
N VAL A 345 13.74 -16.82 26.01
CA VAL A 345 13.92 -17.95 26.93
C VAL A 345 14.43 -19.19 26.18
N ILE A 346 13.88 -19.49 25.00
CA ILE A 346 14.31 -20.61 24.17
C ILE A 346 15.79 -20.44 23.78
N GLU A 347 16.18 -19.30 23.23
CA GLU A 347 17.56 -19.03 22.78
C GLU A 347 18.56 -19.05 23.94
N LYS A 348 18.16 -18.59 25.13
CA LYS A 348 19.00 -18.63 26.34
C LYS A 348 19.11 -20.02 26.98
N THR A 349 18.26 -20.97 26.57
CA THR A 349 18.21 -22.30 27.20
C THR A 349 18.50 -23.40 26.16
N PRO A 350 19.76 -23.83 26.00
CA PRO A 350 20.17 -24.75 24.93
C PRO A 350 19.34 -26.04 24.83
N ILE A 351 18.98 -26.64 25.96
CA ILE A 351 18.15 -27.86 26.01
C ILE A 351 16.77 -27.63 25.36
N ILE A 352 16.15 -26.49 25.64
CA ILE A 352 14.85 -26.12 25.07
C ILE A 352 15.01 -25.84 23.58
N ARG A 353 16.03 -25.05 23.19
CA ARG A 353 16.34 -24.72 21.79
C ARG A 353 16.53 -25.97 20.92
N ASP A 354 17.21 -26.99 21.44
CA ASP A 354 17.57 -28.17 20.64
C ASP A 354 16.41 -29.15 20.47
N ILE A 355 15.38 -29.07 21.34
CA ILE A 355 14.18 -29.92 21.28
C ILE A 355 13.06 -29.28 20.44
N ILE A 356 12.92 -27.95 20.46
CA ILE A 356 11.81 -27.29 19.77
C ILE A 356 12.08 -27.23 18.25
N PRO A 357 11.19 -27.76 17.38
CA PRO A 357 11.39 -27.76 15.93
C PRO A 357 11.53 -26.38 15.27
N ILE A 358 11.07 -25.31 15.93
CA ILE A 358 11.07 -23.93 15.39
C ILE A 358 12.45 -23.29 15.39
N THR A 359 13.34 -23.74 16.27
CA THR A 359 14.74 -23.29 16.36
C THR A 359 15.67 -24.24 15.62
N ASN A 360 15.23 -25.43 15.21
CA ASN A 360 16.12 -26.40 14.56
C ASN A 360 16.67 -25.89 13.20
N PRO A 361 17.99 -25.67 13.05
CA PRO A 361 18.57 -25.12 11.82
C PRO A 361 18.52 -26.08 10.62
N HIS A 362 18.21 -27.36 10.84
CA HIS A 362 17.98 -28.32 9.76
C HIS A 362 16.55 -28.26 9.20
N LYS A 363 15.64 -27.54 9.87
CA LYS A 363 14.24 -27.36 9.42
C LYS A 363 13.92 -25.94 8.98
N ASN A 364 14.85 -25.01 9.20
CA ASN A 364 14.67 -23.59 9.00
C ASN A 364 15.85 -23.04 8.17
N ASN A 365 15.55 -22.22 7.19
CA ASN A 365 16.53 -21.59 6.33
C ASN A 365 15.96 -20.30 5.75
N MET A 366 16.52 -19.16 6.15
CA MET A 366 16.09 -17.84 5.69
C MET A 366 17.25 -17.10 5.04
N THR A 367 16.95 -16.32 4.00
CA THR A 367 17.92 -15.50 3.27
C THR A 367 17.36 -14.09 3.10
N TYR A 368 18.14 -13.07 3.45
CA TYR A 368 17.80 -11.70 3.10
C TYR A 368 18.28 -11.40 1.69
N LEU A 369 17.43 -10.74 0.90
CA LEU A 369 17.71 -10.33 -0.47
C LEU A 369 17.85 -8.80 -0.47
N PRO A 370 19.07 -8.26 -0.28
CA PRO A 370 19.26 -6.82 -0.14
C PRO A 370 18.84 -6.08 -1.42
N THR A 371 18.10 -5.01 -1.25
CA THR A 371 17.62 -4.17 -2.36
C THR A 371 18.65 -3.07 -2.59
N ASN A 372 19.57 -3.28 -3.52
CA ASN A 372 20.71 -2.38 -3.71
C ASN A 372 20.25 -1.07 -4.38
N LYS A 373 20.06 0.01 -3.61
CA LYS A 373 19.73 1.34 -4.18
C LYS A 373 20.89 1.96 -4.95
N ASN A 374 22.13 1.58 -4.66
CA ASN A 374 23.34 2.16 -5.27
C ASN A 374 23.74 1.53 -6.61
N ILE A 375 23.00 0.53 -7.12
CA ILE A 375 23.18 0.06 -8.51
C ILE A 375 22.41 0.97 -9.49
N VAL A 376 21.36 1.66 -9.01
CA VAL A 376 20.41 2.37 -9.88
C VAL A 376 20.70 3.87 -9.98
N ASP A 377 21.51 4.45 -9.08
CA ASP A 377 21.81 5.89 -9.13
C ASP A 377 23.30 6.20 -8.89
N LYS A 378 24.05 6.27 -10.00
CA LYS A 378 25.27 7.07 -10.21
C LYS A 378 26.43 6.93 -9.20
N THR A 379 27.44 6.18 -9.60
CA THR A 379 28.71 6.83 -9.94
C THR A 379 28.85 6.78 -11.45
N LEU A 380 28.78 7.95 -12.10
CA LEU A 380 29.47 8.17 -13.37
C LEU A 380 30.89 7.62 -13.21
N LYS A 381 31.20 6.48 -13.81
CA LYS A 381 32.57 6.28 -14.27
C LYS A 381 32.79 7.36 -15.32
N VAL A 382 33.71 8.29 -15.05
CA VAL A 382 34.38 9.00 -16.14
C VAL A 382 35.13 7.91 -16.89
N VAL A 383 34.50 7.37 -17.93
CA VAL A 383 35.17 6.47 -18.87
C VAL A 383 35.92 7.40 -19.80
N GLU A 384 37.25 7.38 -19.74
CA GLU A 384 38.05 7.99 -20.79
C GLU A 384 37.67 7.35 -22.13
N VAL A 385 37.51 8.18 -23.15
CA VAL A 385 37.07 7.78 -24.49
C VAL A 385 38.01 6.67 -25.01
N ASN A 386 37.53 5.40 -25.00
CA ASN A 386 37.97 4.22 -25.78
C ASN A 386 37.80 2.83 -25.10
N GLU A 387 37.20 2.69 -23.92
CA GLU A 387 36.87 1.35 -23.38
C GLU A 387 35.49 0.85 -23.84
N SER A 388 35.43 -0.40 -24.34
CA SER A 388 34.16 -1.07 -24.67
C SER A 388 33.36 -1.35 -23.40
N LEU A 389 32.17 -0.77 -23.29
CA LEU A 389 31.21 -1.13 -22.26
C LEU A 389 30.69 -2.55 -22.54
N GLY A 390 31.16 -3.52 -21.75
CA GLY A 390 30.49 -4.83 -21.65
C GLY A 390 29.07 -4.64 -21.13
N GLU A 391 28.14 -5.45 -21.63
CA GLU A 391 26.70 -5.35 -21.41
C GLU A 391 26.30 -4.94 -19.99
N THR A 392 25.68 -3.76 -19.86
CA THR A 392 25.05 -3.29 -18.62
C THR A 392 23.83 -4.14 -18.30
N ILE A 393 23.98 -5.10 -17.39
CA ILE A 393 22.87 -5.85 -16.80
C ILE A 393 22.17 -4.95 -15.78
N ASN A 394 21.05 -4.33 -16.20
CA ASN A 394 20.15 -3.51 -15.38
C ASN A 394 19.21 -4.35 -14.47
N GLU A 395 19.59 -5.56 -14.07
CA GLU A 395 18.78 -6.37 -13.15
C GLU A 395 19.16 -6.09 -11.68
N ILE A 396 18.15 -5.83 -10.84
CA ILE A 396 18.30 -5.80 -9.37
C ILE A 396 18.58 -7.25 -8.94
N LEU A 397 19.85 -7.62 -8.91
CA LEU A 397 20.35 -9.01 -8.79
C LEU A 397 19.60 -9.88 -7.74
N PRO A 398 19.25 -9.43 -6.51
CA PRO A 398 18.54 -10.30 -5.56
C PRO A 398 17.04 -10.51 -5.81
N GLN A 399 16.39 -9.75 -6.70
CA GLN A 399 14.96 -9.90 -6.98
C GLN A 399 14.66 -11.14 -7.85
N LYS A 400 15.59 -11.52 -8.73
CA LYS A 400 15.47 -12.67 -9.63
C LYS A 400 15.22 -13.99 -8.88
N VAL A 401 15.80 -14.15 -7.70
CA VAL A 401 15.53 -15.29 -6.83
C VAL A 401 14.04 -15.38 -6.47
N LEU A 402 13.39 -14.26 -6.16
CA LEU A 402 11.96 -14.27 -5.84
C LEU A 402 11.09 -14.47 -7.06
N ASP A 403 11.45 -13.85 -8.18
CA ASP A 403 10.70 -13.99 -9.43
C ASP A 403 10.69 -15.46 -9.88
N ASP A 404 11.85 -16.13 -9.90
CA ASP A 404 11.96 -17.56 -10.20
C ASP A 404 11.14 -18.43 -9.22
N MET A 405 11.18 -18.11 -7.93
CA MET A 405 10.40 -18.86 -6.93
C MET A 405 8.90 -18.63 -7.12
N ILE A 406 8.45 -17.42 -7.44
CA ILE A 406 7.06 -17.12 -7.79
C ILE A 406 6.63 -17.96 -9.00
N ASP A 407 7.47 -18.06 -10.03
CA ASP A 407 7.14 -18.83 -11.22
C ASP A 407 7.05 -20.34 -10.97
N THR A 408 7.86 -20.83 -10.04
CA THR A 408 7.97 -22.24 -9.65
C THR A 408 6.70 -22.75 -8.95
N TYR A 409 6.09 -21.97 -8.06
CA TYR A 409 4.90 -22.41 -7.32
C TYR A 409 3.60 -22.09 -8.05
N SER A 410 2.62 -22.99 -7.96
CA SER A 410 1.30 -22.81 -8.57
C SER A 410 0.32 -21.98 -7.72
N TYR A 411 0.61 -21.86 -6.42
CA TYR A 411 -0.24 -21.20 -5.44
C TYR A 411 0.49 -20.10 -4.70
N HIS A 412 -0.12 -18.91 -4.68
CA HIS A 412 0.41 -17.70 -4.06
C HIS A 412 -0.67 -17.06 -3.18
N MET A 413 -0.31 -16.76 -1.95
CA MET A 413 -1.11 -15.97 -1.03
C MET A 413 -0.32 -14.73 -0.60
N VAL A 414 -0.99 -13.58 -0.56
CA VAL A 414 -0.45 -12.36 0.04
C VAL A 414 -1.33 -11.97 1.24
N MET A 415 -0.69 -11.66 2.35
CA MET A 415 -1.36 -11.07 3.50
C MET A 415 -1.84 -9.66 3.20
N ASP A 416 -3.06 -9.32 3.62
CA ASP A 416 -3.63 -7.98 3.40
C ASP A 416 -2.85 -6.90 4.18
N THR A 417 -2.27 -7.27 5.33
CA THR A 417 -1.40 -6.38 6.11
C THR A 417 -0.20 -7.11 6.72
N CYS A 418 0.86 -6.37 7.03
CA CYS A 418 2.02 -6.88 7.75
C CYS A 418 1.74 -6.91 9.26
N ILE A 419 1.69 -8.12 9.85
CA ILE A 419 1.47 -8.35 11.29
C ILE A 419 2.43 -7.52 12.15
N CYS A 420 3.73 -7.54 11.84
CA CYS A 420 4.75 -6.82 12.59
C CYS A 420 4.49 -5.31 12.61
N ARG A 421 4.23 -4.70 11.44
CA ARG A 421 4.01 -3.26 11.34
C ARG A 421 2.67 -2.83 11.94
N THR A 422 1.67 -3.69 11.87
CA THR A 422 0.37 -3.48 12.54
C THR A 422 0.54 -3.49 14.06
N GLY A 423 1.19 -4.52 14.64
CA GLY A 423 1.39 -4.62 16.09
C GLY A 423 2.25 -3.49 16.67
N TYR A 424 3.36 -3.15 16.02
CA TYR A 424 4.23 -2.07 16.47
C TYR A 424 3.81 -0.67 15.97
N GLN A 425 2.71 -0.57 15.22
CA GLN A 425 2.20 0.68 14.62
C GLN A 425 3.29 1.48 13.87
N CYS A 426 4.04 0.82 12.97
CA CYS A 426 5.20 1.43 12.32
C CYS A 426 4.85 2.77 11.67
N LYS A 427 5.69 3.79 11.92
CA LYS A 427 5.53 5.14 11.36
C LYS A 427 6.34 5.39 10.09
N ASN A 428 7.23 4.46 9.75
CA ASN A 428 8.22 4.60 8.68
C ASN A 428 7.86 3.81 7.42
N PHE A 429 7.03 2.78 7.52
CA PHE A 429 6.62 1.93 6.40
C PHE A 429 5.13 1.61 6.48
N THR A 430 4.50 1.42 5.33
CA THR A 430 3.09 1.02 5.25
C THR A 430 2.85 -0.38 5.80
N ASN A 431 1.76 -0.59 6.52
CA ASN A 431 1.31 -1.94 6.89
C ASN A 431 0.59 -2.67 5.75
N GLU A 432 0.21 -2.01 4.65
CA GLU A 432 -0.56 -2.60 3.53
C GLU A 432 0.25 -3.56 2.64
N ILE A 433 1.56 -3.71 2.87
CA ILE A 433 2.42 -4.68 2.15
C ILE A 433 2.67 -5.88 3.08
N GLY A 434 1.74 -6.84 3.12
CA GLY A 434 1.88 -8.03 3.95
C GLY A 434 2.89 -9.04 3.40
N CYS A 435 3.21 -10.07 4.20
CA CYS A 435 4.05 -11.19 3.77
C CYS A 435 3.38 -11.98 2.64
N MET A 436 4.19 -12.68 1.85
CA MET A 436 3.74 -13.58 0.80
C MET A 436 4.10 -15.01 1.16
N PHE A 437 3.22 -15.95 0.83
CA PHE A 437 3.39 -17.38 1.09
C PHE A 437 3.05 -18.19 -0.16
N MET A 438 3.82 -19.24 -0.40
CA MET A 438 3.70 -20.10 -1.58
C MET A 438 3.75 -21.59 -1.20
N GLY A 439 3.17 -22.44 -2.07
CA GLY A 439 3.11 -23.89 -1.90
C GLY A 439 1.81 -24.41 -1.28
N GLU A 440 1.64 -25.73 -1.23
CA GLU A 440 0.38 -26.38 -0.80
C GLU A 440 -0.04 -26.02 0.63
N THR A 441 0.93 -25.82 1.54
CA THR A 441 0.59 -25.43 2.92
C THR A 441 0.08 -23.98 3.00
N ALA A 442 0.40 -23.12 2.03
CA ALA A 442 -0.12 -21.76 2.02
C ALA A 442 -1.65 -21.72 1.89
N LYS A 443 -2.28 -22.74 1.29
CA LYS A 443 -3.76 -22.90 1.23
C LYS A 443 -4.41 -23.05 2.61
N LYS A 444 -3.64 -23.48 3.62
CA LYS A 444 -4.10 -23.71 5.00
C LYS A 444 -3.85 -22.51 5.92
N LEU A 445 -3.14 -21.48 5.47
CA LEU A 445 -2.95 -20.27 6.24
C LEU A 445 -4.30 -19.62 6.54
N PRO A 446 -4.48 -18.99 7.72
CA PRO A 446 -5.74 -18.38 8.12
C PRO A 446 -6.27 -17.47 7.00
N PRO A 447 -7.35 -17.88 6.32
CA PRO A 447 -7.89 -17.12 5.20
C PRO A 447 -8.25 -15.68 5.60
N GLY A 448 -8.60 -15.47 6.87
CA GLY A 448 -8.74 -14.18 7.51
C GLY A 448 -7.61 -13.16 7.35
N LEU A 449 -6.38 -13.61 7.11
CA LEU A 449 -5.18 -12.77 7.13
C LEU A 449 -4.69 -12.32 5.75
N GLY A 450 -5.23 -12.91 4.69
CA GLY A 450 -4.77 -12.63 3.33
C GLY A 450 -5.68 -13.20 2.26
N ARG A 451 -5.18 -13.17 1.04
CA ARG A 451 -5.92 -13.57 -0.16
C ARG A 451 -5.01 -14.29 -1.14
N ARG A 452 -5.62 -15.14 -1.95
CA ARG A 452 -4.96 -15.71 -3.12
C ARG A 452 -4.66 -14.59 -4.12
N VAL A 453 -3.49 -14.65 -4.73
CA VAL A 453 -3.10 -13.73 -5.80
C VAL A 453 -2.69 -14.53 -7.04
N THR A 454 -2.79 -13.91 -8.22
CA THR A 454 -2.20 -14.46 -9.44
C THR A 454 -0.67 -14.30 -9.40
N ARG A 455 0.03 -15.03 -10.27
CA ARG A 455 1.48 -14.89 -10.47
C ARG A 455 1.87 -13.44 -10.76
N GLU A 456 1.18 -12.79 -11.69
CA GLU A 456 1.40 -11.38 -12.04
C GLU A 456 1.22 -10.46 -10.81
N GLN A 457 0.16 -10.68 -10.03
CA GLN A 457 -0.08 -9.92 -8.80
C GLN A 457 1.00 -10.17 -7.73
N ALA A 458 1.60 -11.36 -7.69
CA ALA A 458 2.71 -11.68 -6.79
C ALA A 458 3.99 -10.93 -7.17
N HIS A 459 4.35 -10.88 -8.47
CA HIS A 459 5.48 -10.06 -8.94
C HIS A 459 5.25 -8.57 -8.67
N ASP A 460 4.05 -8.06 -8.95
CA ASP A 460 3.66 -6.69 -8.64
C ASP A 460 3.85 -6.37 -7.15
N HIS A 461 3.48 -7.31 -6.27
CA HIS A 461 3.63 -7.15 -4.82
C HIS A 461 5.09 -7.08 -4.39
N VAL A 462 5.98 -7.91 -4.96
CA VAL A 462 7.43 -7.85 -4.71
C VAL A 462 8.02 -6.52 -5.18
N LYS A 463 7.73 -6.09 -6.41
CA LYS A 463 8.19 -4.81 -6.98
C LYS A 463 7.75 -3.63 -6.09
N ARG A 464 6.49 -3.65 -5.65
CA ARG A 464 5.93 -2.64 -4.73
C ARG A 464 6.63 -2.64 -3.37
N ALA A 465 6.99 -3.80 -2.83
CA ALA A 465 7.70 -3.88 -1.55
C ALA A 465 9.13 -3.34 -1.63
N VAL A 466 9.89 -3.81 -2.63
CA VAL A 466 11.30 -3.45 -2.84
C VAL A 466 11.45 -1.95 -3.09
N SER A 467 10.60 -1.39 -3.94
CA SER A 467 10.65 0.03 -4.30
C SER A 467 10.52 1.00 -3.12
N VAL A 468 9.92 0.56 -2.02
CA VAL A 468 9.79 1.39 -0.81
C VAL A 468 10.78 1.05 0.28
N GLY A 469 11.84 0.32 -0.10
CA GLY A 469 12.95 -0.02 0.78
C GLY A 469 12.62 -1.10 1.79
N LEU A 470 11.56 -1.89 1.57
CA LEU A 470 11.37 -3.13 2.33
C LEU A 470 12.34 -4.17 1.77
N ILE A 471 13.03 -4.87 2.67
CA ILE A 471 14.01 -5.89 2.31
C ILE A 471 13.31 -7.24 2.33
N PRO A 472 13.21 -7.96 1.19
CA PRO A 472 12.68 -9.30 1.20
C PRO A 472 13.56 -10.25 2.01
N MET A 473 12.93 -11.07 2.82
CA MET A 473 13.54 -12.16 3.57
C MET A 473 12.77 -13.43 3.24
N THR A 474 13.44 -14.40 2.66
CA THR A 474 12.79 -15.53 1.98
C THR A 474 13.31 -16.86 2.46
N GLY A 475 12.44 -17.87 2.48
CA GLY A 475 12.81 -19.26 2.73
C GLY A 475 11.79 -20.03 3.56
N LYS A 476 12.27 -20.94 4.40
CA LYS A 476 11.45 -21.76 5.29
C LYS A 476 11.69 -21.39 6.74
N VAL A 477 10.63 -21.10 7.47
CA VAL A 477 10.70 -20.98 8.92
C VAL A 477 9.47 -21.58 9.60
N ASN A 478 9.70 -22.52 10.50
CA ASN A 478 8.67 -23.24 11.25
C ASN A 478 7.91 -22.37 12.23
N VAL A 479 8.42 -21.17 12.54
CA VAL A 479 7.66 -20.16 13.28
C VAL A 479 6.39 -19.76 12.52
N ASP A 480 6.40 -19.79 11.18
CA ASP A 480 5.18 -19.50 10.40
C ASP A 480 4.15 -20.61 10.62
N ASN A 481 4.57 -21.88 10.57
CA ASN A 481 3.67 -23.00 10.83
C ASN A 481 3.04 -22.93 12.23
N LEU A 482 3.85 -22.64 13.24
CA LEU A 482 3.38 -22.44 14.61
C LEU A 482 2.45 -21.23 14.70
N GLY A 483 2.87 -20.09 14.17
CA GLY A 483 2.17 -18.82 14.25
C GLY A 483 0.83 -18.83 13.52
N PHE A 484 0.68 -19.65 12.49
CA PHE A 484 -0.53 -19.78 11.66
C PHE A 484 -1.33 -21.07 11.92
N LEU A 485 -0.88 -21.90 12.87
CA LEU A 485 -1.49 -23.19 13.20
C LEU A 485 -1.61 -24.12 11.97
N THR A 486 -0.56 -24.16 11.14
CA THR A 486 -0.47 -25.05 9.98
C THR A 486 0.54 -26.18 10.23
N PRO A 487 0.35 -27.36 9.61
CA PRO A 487 1.32 -28.45 9.72
C PRO A 487 2.62 -28.12 8.96
N ASP A 488 3.77 -28.55 9.48
CA ASP A 488 5.05 -28.52 8.74
C ASP A 488 5.11 -29.72 7.78
N THR A 489 4.53 -29.57 6.58
CA THR A 489 4.64 -30.57 5.51
C THR A 489 5.86 -30.36 4.61
N ARG A 490 6.69 -29.35 4.92
CA ARG A 490 7.73 -28.80 4.05
C ARG A 490 7.22 -28.18 2.75
N GLU A 491 5.94 -27.81 2.64
CA GLU A 491 5.36 -27.20 1.41
C GLU A 491 4.95 -25.74 1.64
N LEU A 492 5.63 -25.05 2.58
CA LEU A 492 5.41 -23.63 2.86
C LEU A 492 6.69 -22.86 2.57
N PHE A 493 6.65 -22.02 1.55
CA PHE A 493 7.68 -21.05 1.24
C PHE A 493 7.20 -19.66 1.68
N SER A 494 8.01 -18.96 2.45
CA SER A 494 7.64 -17.69 3.06
C SER A 494 8.51 -16.55 2.57
N VAL A 495 7.90 -15.40 2.30
CA VAL A 495 8.56 -14.15 1.96
C VAL A 495 8.05 -13.05 2.87
N CYS A 496 8.91 -12.58 3.77
CA CYS A 496 8.65 -11.39 4.59
C CYS A 496 9.22 -10.15 3.91
N PHE A 497 8.46 -9.07 3.83
CA PHE A 497 8.96 -7.77 3.36
C PHE A 497 9.33 -6.90 4.56
N CYS A 498 10.57 -7.06 5.01
CA CYS A 498 11.05 -6.60 6.30
C CYS A 498 11.39 -5.10 6.30
N CYS A 499 10.65 -4.32 7.08
CA CYS A 499 11.03 -2.94 7.45
C CYS A 499 12.18 -2.93 8.47
N HIS A 500 12.89 -1.80 8.62
CA HIS A 500 13.95 -1.66 9.64
C HIS A 500 13.45 -1.22 11.02
N CYS A 501 12.19 -0.75 11.12
CA CYS A 501 11.59 -0.25 12.37
C CYS A 501 11.03 -1.36 13.29
N CYS A 502 10.43 -2.40 12.71
CA CYS A 502 9.52 -3.30 13.44
C CYS A 502 9.80 -4.78 13.16
N CYS A 503 10.99 -5.12 12.67
CA CYS A 503 11.30 -6.51 12.33
C CYS A 503 11.33 -7.38 13.59
N MET A 504 10.47 -8.39 13.65
CA MET A 504 10.45 -9.32 14.78
C MET A 504 11.70 -10.19 14.85
N MET A 505 12.43 -10.41 13.73
CA MET A 505 13.58 -11.32 13.68
C MET A 505 14.78 -10.88 14.54
N GLY A 506 14.76 -9.67 15.11
CA GLY A 506 15.81 -9.20 16.01
C GLY A 506 16.00 -10.04 17.28
N TYR A 507 15.04 -10.89 17.68
CA TYR A 507 15.24 -11.75 18.86
C TYR A 507 16.36 -12.80 18.67
N TYR A 508 16.74 -13.16 17.44
CA TYR A 508 17.83 -14.11 17.20
C TYR A 508 19.23 -13.56 17.53
N LYS A 509 19.36 -12.26 17.79
CA LYS A 509 20.64 -11.62 18.14
C LYS A 509 21.29 -12.14 19.42
N HIS A 510 20.51 -12.80 20.28
CA HIS A 510 21.01 -13.32 21.55
C HIS A 510 21.87 -14.59 21.42
N SER A 511 21.93 -15.19 20.22
CA SER A 511 22.71 -16.40 19.93
C SER A 511 23.33 -16.30 18.52
N PRO A 512 24.46 -15.58 18.35
CA PRO A 512 25.09 -15.36 17.04
C PRO A 512 25.37 -16.65 16.25
N GLU A 513 25.84 -17.70 16.92
CA GLU A 513 26.10 -19.00 16.30
C GLU A 513 24.83 -19.67 15.76
N HIS A 514 23.71 -19.52 16.47
CA HIS A 514 22.44 -20.06 16.04
C HIS A 514 21.84 -19.23 14.89
N GLN A 515 21.90 -17.90 15.03
CA GLN A 515 21.52 -16.96 13.98
C GLN A 515 22.23 -17.28 12.67
N LYS A 516 23.55 -17.49 12.69
CA LYS A 516 24.37 -17.80 11.51
C LYS A 516 23.94 -19.08 10.79
N LYS A 517 23.37 -20.05 11.52
CA LYS A 517 22.86 -21.31 10.93
C LYS A 517 21.48 -21.13 10.29
N LEU A 518 20.64 -20.27 10.87
CA LEU A 518 19.26 -20.01 10.40
C LEU A 518 19.20 -19.01 9.25
N PHE A 519 19.96 -17.91 9.36
CA PHE A 519 20.00 -16.83 8.39
C PHE A 519 21.28 -16.92 7.59
N LYS A 520 21.19 -17.49 6.40
CA LYS A 520 22.33 -17.61 5.50
C LYS A 520 22.35 -16.43 4.53
N PRO A 521 23.48 -15.72 4.38
CA PRO A 521 23.60 -14.69 3.37
C PRO A 521 23.46 -15.31 1.97
N VAL A 522 23.19 -14.48 0.97
CA VAL A 522 23.29 -14.88 -0.42
C VAL A 522 24.70 -15.42 -0.70
N GLU A 523 24.79 -16.53 -1.41
CA GLU A 523 26.04 -17.18 -1.77
C GLU A 523 26.97 -16.21 -2.54
N GLY A 524 28.18 -15.99 -2.02
CA GLY A 524 29.15 -15.02 -2.58
C GLY A 524 28.87 -13.55 -2.24
N LEU A 525 27.96 -13.27 -1.30
CA LEU A 525 27.70 -11.90 -0.86
C LEU A 525 28.79 -11.38 0.09
N HIS A 526 29.27 -10.19 -0.20
CA HIS A 526 30.25 -9.46 0.59
C HIS A 526 29.69 -8.10 1.00
N VAL A 527 29.92 -7.72 2.26
CA VAL A 527 29.63 -6.38 2.79
C VAL A 527 30.96 -5.73 3.14
N ARG A 528 31.26 -4.60 2.51
CA ARG A 528 32.51 -3.86 2.72
C ARG A 528 32.19 -2.44 3.19
N VAL A 529 33.02 -1.91 4.09
CA VAL A 529 32.99 -0.50 4.47
C VAL A 529 34.14 0.21 3.75
N ASN A 530 33.83 1.31 3.06
CA ASN A 530 34.79 2.09 2.29
C ASN A 530 35.27 3.35 3.06
N GLN A 531 36.15 4.13 2.44
CA GLN A 531 36.81 5.29 3.05
C GLN A 531 35.87 6.46 3.38
N ASN A 532 34.63 6.46 2.87
CA ASN A 532 33.63 7.48 3.21
C ASN A 532 33.06 7.31 4.62
N CYS A 533 33.46 6.25 5.34
CA CYS A 533 32.99 6.00 6.70
C CYS A 533 33.61 7.01 7.66
N ILE A 534 32.76 7.79 8.35
CA ILE A 534 33.17 8.76 9.37
C ILE A 534 32.94 8.26 10.79
N GLY A 535 32.62 6.98 10.99
CA GLY A 535 32.38 6.42 12.32
C GLY A 535 31.11 6.90 13.04
N CYS A 536 30.13 7.47 12.32
CA CYS A 536 28.94 8.10 12.95
C CYS A 536 27.98 7.15 13.71
N GLY A 537 28.19 5.83 13.69
CA GLY A 537 27.39 4.87 14.46
C GLY A 537 25.99 4.53 13.93
N LYS A 538 25.41 5.29 12.98
CA LYS A 538 24.04 5.04 12.46
C LYS A 538 23.78 3.62 11.96
N CYS A 539 24.80 2.97 11.38
CA CYS A 539 24.70 1.57 10.93
C CYS A 539 24.52 0.58 12.08
N ILE A 540 25.06 0.89 13.27
CA ILE A 540 24.92 0.07 14.48
C ILE A 540 23.48 0.15 14.97
N GLU A 541 22.92 1.35 15.07
CA GLU A 541 21.54 1.58 15.53
C GLU A 541 20.50 0.84 14.67
N THR A 542 20.74 0.72 13.36
CA THR A 542 19.81 0.01 12.47
C THR A 542 20.04 -1.51 12.40
N CYS A 543 21.13 -2.03 12.97
CA CYS A 543 21.45 -3.45 12.88
C CYS A 543 20.65 -4.26 13.90
N ILE A 544 19.59 -4.93 13.44
CA ILE A 544 18.70 -5.72 14.31
C ILE A 544 19.36 -6.96 14.93
N PHE A 545 20.58 -7.29 14.50
CA PHE A 545 21.33 -8.46 14.93
C PHE A 545 22.58 -8.12 15.75
N ASP A 546 22.84 -6.83 16.00
CA ASP A 546 24.04 -6.36 16.71
C ASP A 546 25.38 -6.79 16.03
N ASN A 547 25.37 -6.98 14.71
CA ASN A 547 26.52 -7.48 13.92
C ASN A 547 27.54 -6.39 13.53
N ILE A 548 27.43 -5.16 14.03
CA ILE A 548 28.27 -4.03 13.58
C ILE A 548 28.88 -3.35 14.80
N ILE A 549 30.20 -3.15 14.76
CA ILE A 549 30.97 -2.42 15.77
C ILE A 549 31.67 -1.21 15.13
N ILE A 550 32.17 -0.28 15.95
CA ILE A 550 33.14 0.73 15.51
C ILE A 550 34.52 0.27 15.93
N GLU A 551 35.43 0.20 14.98
CA GLU A 551 36.85 -0.08 15.21
C GLU A 551 37.68 0.94 14.41
N ASN A 552 38.68 1.56 15.06
CA ASN A 552 39.55 2.57 14.44
C ASN A 552 38.81 3.73 13.74
N GLY A 553 37.66 4.13 14.28
CA GLY A 553 36.84 5.22 13.72
C GLY A 553 36.01 4.83 12.49
N ALA A 554 36.00 3.55 12.08
CA ALA A 554 35.20 3.04 10.99
C ALA A 554 34.24 1.93 11.46
N ALA A 555 33.13 1.76 10.75
CA ALA A 555 32.23 0.64 11.00
C ALA A 555 32.85 -0.68 10.51
N LEU A 556 32.71 -1.75 11.30
CA LEU A 556 33.14 -3.09 10.95
C LEU A 556 31.97 -4.08 11.13
N HIS A 557 31.73 -4.91 10.12
CA HIS A 557 30.72 -5.98 10.20
C HIS A 557 31.37 -7.25 10.77
N LEU A 558 30.73 -7.87 11.75
CA LEU A 558 31.14 -9.13 12.36
C LEU A 558 30.86 -10.32 11.44
N ASP A 559 31.50 -11.46 11.73
CA ASP A 559 31.51 -12.68 10.92
C ASP A 559 30.15 -13.39 10.73
N HIS A 560 29.15 -13.00 11.53
CA HIS A 560 27.77 -13.49 11.49
C HIS A 560 26.80 -12.48 10.84
N CYS A 561 27.35 -11.54 10.04
CA CYS A 561 26.58 -10.67 9.17
C CYS A 561 25.75 -11.48 8.16
N VAL A 562 24.44 -11.24 8.14
CA VAL A 562 23.49 -11.95 7.24
C VAL A 562 23.29 -11.25 5.90
N GLY A 563 24.01 -10.14 5.64
CA GLY A 563 23.98 -9.45 4.33
C GLY A 563 22.69 -8.70 3.99
N CYS A 564 21.88 -8.29 4.98
CA CYS A 564 20.54 -7.72 4.71
C CYS A 564 20.51 -6.32 4.06
N GLY A 565 21.60 -5.55 4.06
CA GLY A 565 21.65 -4.22 3.42
C GLY A 565 21.00 -3.06 4.16
N ARG A 566 20.53 -3.24 5.40
CA ARG A 566 19.98 -2.14 6.22
C ARG A 566 20.99 -1.02 6.49
N CYS A 567 22.22 -1.40 6.80
CA CYS A 567 23.33 -0.49 7.06
C CYS A 567 23.69 0.35 5.83
N GLN A 568 23.68 -0.25 4.64
CA GLN A 568 23.86 0.45 3.36
C GLN A 568 22.76 1.50 3.14
N THR A 569 21.50 1.12 3.36
CA THR A 569 20.37 2.04 3.14
C THR A 569 20.35 3.22 4.13
N THR A 570 20.88 3.04 5.33
CA THR A 570 20.87 4.06 6.40
C THR A 570 22.13 4.95 6.39
N CYS A 571 23.20 4.54 5.70
CA CYS A 571 24.47 5.24 5.76
C CYS A 571 24.39 6.62 5.07
N PRO A 572 24.57 7.75 5.79
CA PRO A 572 24.45 9.07 5.20
C PRO A 572 25.58 9.40 4.22
N ASN A 573 26.72 8.71 4.33
CA ASN A 573 27.90 8.94 3.49
C ASN A 573 28.12 7.83 2.45
N LEU A 574 27.12 6.95 2.27
CA LEU A 574 27.20 5.84 1.30
C LEU A 574 28.47 4.99 1.48
N ALA A 575 28.86 4.74 2.72
CA ALA A 575 30.13 4.11 3.07
C ALA A 575 30.07 2.58 3.18
N VAL A 576 28.91 1.98 2.89
CA VAL A 576 28.71 0.52 2.97
C VAL A 576 28.37 -0.01 1.57
N ASP A 577 29.23 -0.85 1.04
CA ASP A 577 29.09 -1.48 -0.25
C ASP A 577 28.68 -2.94 -0.09
N ILE A 578 27.72 -3.38 -0.91
CA ILE A 578 27.30 -4.77 -0.99
C ILE A 578 27.52 -5.26 -2.41
N SER A 579 28.28 -6.34 -2.55
CA SER A 579 28.56 -6.99 -3.82
C SER A 579 28.31 -8.49 -3.70
N VAL A 580 28.03 -9.13 -4.84
CA VAL A 580 27.96 -10.59 -4.96
C VAL A 580 28.96 -11.00 -6.03
N ASN A 581 29.96 -11.80 -5.66
CA ASN A 581 31.03 -12.24 -6.57
C ASN A 581 30.82 -13.64 -7.14
N ASN A 582 29.68 -14.26 -6.86
CA ASN A 582 29.28 -15.54 -7.42
C ASN A 582 28.30 -15.29 -8.58
N PRO A 583 28.62 -15.63 -9.84
CA PRO A 583 27.70 -15.45 -10.96
C PRO A 583 26.48 -16.38 -10.89
N ASN A 584 26.59 -17.50 -10.18
CA ASN A 584 25.54 -18.52 -10.06
C ASN A 584 24.69 -18.38 -8.80
N TYR A 585 24.82 -17.26 -8.06
CA TYR A 585 24.16 -17.09 -6.76
C TYR A 585 22.65 -17.31 -6.81
N VAL A 586 21.97 -16.96 -7.91
CA VAL A 586 20.52 -17.16 -8.04
C VAL A 586 20.19 -18.65 -7.92
N GLU A 587 20.89 -19.47 -8.68
CA GLU A 587 20.66 -20.91 -8.73
C GLU A 587 21.11 -21.59 -7.45
N ASP A 588 22.24 -21.16 -6.87
CA ASP A 588 22.73 -21.67 -5.59
C ASP A 588 21.76 -21.38 -4.43
N VAL A 589 21.26 -20.13 -4.35
CA VAL A 589 20.26 -19.73 -3.35
C VAL A 589 18.99 -20.56 -3.56
N LYS A 590 18.50 -20.70 -4.80
CA LYS A 590 17.30 -21.48 -5.11
C LYS A 590 17.46 -22.94 -4.68
N ASN A 591 18.53 -23.60 -5.10
CA ASN A 591 18.83 -24.99 -4.76
C ASN A 591 18.94 -25.19 -3.25
N ARG A 592 19.57 -24.24 -2.54
CA ARG A 592 19.58 -24.27 -1.08
C ARG A 592 18.17 -24.14 -0.51
N LEU A 593 17.36 -23.18 -0.96
CA LEU A 593 16.01 -22.98 -0.41
C LEU A 593 15.08 -24.16 -0.70
N THR A 594 15.11 -24.71 -1.91
CA THR A 594 14.32 -25.89 -2.32
C THR A 594 14.78 -27.17 -1.62
N SER A 595 16.03 -27.27 -1.16
CA SER A 595 16.44 -28.41 -0.31
C SER A 595 15.66 -28.49 1.02
N PHE A 596 15.12 -27.37 1.52
CA PHE A 596 14.30 -27.34 2.73
C PHE A 596 12.80 -27.51 2.44
N ILE A 597 12.36 -27.21 1.22
CA ILE A 597 10.94 -27.05 0.85
C ILE A 597 10.60 -27.94 -0.34
N LYS A 598 9.60 -28.79 -0.20
CA LYS A 598 9.00 -29.55 -1.29
C LYS A 598 8.30 -28.58 -2.24
N VAL A 599 8.78 -28.55 -3.48
CA VAL A 599 8.14 -27.81 -4.57
C VAL A 599 6.92 -28.60 -5.04
N SER A 600 5.77 -27.92 -5.12
CA SER A 600 4.47 -28.48 -5.45
C SER A 600 3.62 -27.47 -6.21
#